data_AF-A0A5B0MTT1-F1
#
_entry.id   AF-A0A5B0MTT1-F1
#
_cell.length_a   1.000
_cell.length_b   1.000
_cell.length_c   1.000
_cell.angle_alpha   90.00
_cell.angle_beta   90.00
_cell.angle_gamma   90.00
#
_symmetry.space_group_name_H-M   'P 1'
#
loop_
_entity.id
_entity.type
_entity.pdbx_description
1 polymer ?
#
loop_
_entity_poly.entity_id
_entity_poly.type
_entity_poly.pdbx_seq_one_letter_code
_entity_poly.pdbx_strand_id
1 'polypeptide(L)'
;MALQQGWANSPNSALEFVDRLSKEYHILSERLVQKLKRLRQRRLHCGLHVGMDSGEVKFIGSQPTPWESWMIAASPELVDPELLAPEKLRLFLSKLDKSIHRFGTELGIRSPEDVKYIQDKFHQKEEDVKEWMKGVSYPKKTHEISQKTLQETVKDLGLAGVILDASKVVIPDQLVNTDVAKVTQT
;
A
#
# COMPACT_ATOMS: atom_id res chain seq x y z
N MET A 1 -4.93 -8.42 12.06
CA MET A 1 -5.69 -7.14 12.05
C MET A 1 -6.94 -7.16 11.17
N ALA A 2 -6.95 -7.84 10.00
CA ALA A 2 -8.17 -7.95 9.17
C ALA A 2 -9.30 -8.84 9.75
N LEU A 3 -8.94 -9.86 10.54
CA LEU A 3 -9.91 -10.76 11.18
C LEU A 3 -10.71 -10.10 12.33
N GLN A 4 -10.19 -9.03 12.93
CA GLN A 4 -10.84 -8.39 14.09
C GLN A 4 -11.98 -7.43 13.70
N GLN A 5 -12.21 -7.25 12.39
CA GLN A 5 -13.15 -6.26 11.84
C GLN A 5 -14.22 -6.87 10.90
N GLY A 6 -14.31 -8.21 10.81
CA GLY A 6 -15.40 -8.89 10.08
C GLY A 6 -15.39 -8.73 8.55
N TRP A 7 -14.22 -8.61 7.93
CA TRP A 7 -14.07 -8.22 6.51
C TRP A 7 -14.21 -9.36 5.47
N ALA A 8 -14.63 -10.57 5.86
CA ALA A 8 -14.54 -11.76 4.98
C ALA A 8 -15.82 -12.13 4.20
N ASN A 9 -16.96 -11.47 4.39
CA ASN A 9 -18.26 -12.01 3.94
C ASN A 9 -19.03 -11.13 2.93
N SER A 10 -18.40 -10.60 1.86
CA SER A 10 -19.15 -9.93 0.78
C SER A 10 -18.57 -10.25 -0.61
N PRO A 11 -19.39 -10.68 -1.61
CA PRO A 11 -18.93 -11.04 -2.96
C PRO A 11 -18.41 -9.87 -3.81
N ASN A 12 -18.56 -8.62 -3.34
CA ASN A 12 -18.17 -7.38 -4.04
C ASN A 12 -17.07 -6.59 -3.30
N SER A 13 -16.23 -7.31 -2.57
CA SER A 13 -15.29 -6.77 -1.57
C SER A 13 -14.31 -5.70 -2.08
N ALA A 14 -13.89 -5.72 -3.34
CA ALA A 14 -12.86 -4.80 -3.84
C ALA A 14 -13.35 -3.33 -3.99
N LEU A 15 -14.58 -3.12 -4.46
CA LEU A 15 -15.16 -1.77 -4.61
C LEU A 15 -15.69 -1.24 -3.27
N GLU A 16 -16.26 -2.11 -2.43
CA GLU A 16 -16.64 -1.73 -1.06
C GLU A 16 -15.42 -1.37 -0.20
N PHE A 17 -14.27 -2.01 -0.42
CA PHE A 17 -13.04 -1.71 0.33
C PHE A 17 -12.53 -0.29 0.09
N VAL A 18 -12.56 0.19 -1.15
CA VAL A 18 -12.08 1.54 -1.51
C VAL A 18 -13.03 2.62 -0.96
N ASP A 19 -14.34 2.43 -1.10
CA ASP A 19 -15.34 3.39 -0.61
C ASP A 19 -15.37 3.44 0.94
N ARG A 20 -15.19 2.30 1.60
CA ARG A 20 -15.25 2.22 3.07
C ARG A 20 -13.98 2.71 3.75
N LEU A 21 -12.80 2.54 3.13
CA LEU A 21 -11.57 3.20 3.61
C LEU A 21 -11.73 4.71 3.58
N SER A 22 -12.22 5.28 2.48
CA SER A 22 -12.47 6.73 2.35
C SER A 22 -13.39 7.27 3.46
N LYS A 23 -14.46 6.53 3.77
CA LYS A 23 -15.41 6.87 4.85
C LYS A 23 -14.79 6.72 6.25
N GLU A 24 -14.02 5.66 6.51
CA GLU A 24 -13.30 5.50 7.78
C GLU A 24 -12.23 6.58 7.98
N TYR A 25 -11.54 7.00 6.92
CA TYR A 25 -10.62 8.15 6.95
C TYR A 25 -11.33 9.44 7.36
N HIS A 26 -12.53 9.70 6.80
CA HIS A 26 -13.31 10.88 7.14
C HIS A 26 -13.77 10.84 8.61
N ILE A 27 -14.30 9.70 9.07
CA ILE A 27 -14.76 9.51 10.44
C ILE A 27 -13.61 9.58 11.46
N LEU A 28 -12.45 9.01 11.14
CA LEU A 28 -11.26 9.11 11.99
C LEU A 28 -10.74 10.55 12.03
N SER A 29 -10.78 11.28 10.91
CA SER A 29 -10.43 12.70 10.86
C SER A 29 -11.33 13.52 11.79
N GLU A 30 -12.66 13.42 11.64
CA GLU A 30 -13.62 14.18 12.45
C GLU A 30 -13.54 13.86 13.95
N ARG A 31 -13.36 12.58 14.31
CA ARG A 31 -13.27 12.16 15.72
C ARG A 31 -11.97 12.61 16.39
N LEU A 32 -10.88 12.73 15.65
CA LEU A 32 -9.57 13.15 16.19
C LEU A 32 -9.54 14.64 16.48
N VAL A 33 -10.18 15.44 15.64
CA VAL A 33 -10.26 16.91 15.77
C VAL A 33 -11.04 17.31 17.02
N GLN A 34 -12.10 16.57 17.37
CA GLN A 34 -12.93 16.93 18.51
C GLN A 34 -12.35 16.56 19.89
N LYS A 35 -11.40 15.63 20.00
CA LYS A 35 -11.09 15.00 21.30
C LYS A 35 -9.67 15.17 21.86
N LEU A 36 -8.64 15.47 21.08
CA LEU A 36 -7.26 15.43 21.60
C LEU A 36 -6.35 16.56 21.08
N LYS A 37 -6.07 17.54 21.94
CA LYS A 37 -5.22 18.72 21.65
C LYS A 37 -3.73 18.41 21.37
N ARG A 38 -3.23 17.18 21.54
CA ARG A 38 -1.83 16.81 21.28
C ARG A 38 -1.70 15.34 20.82
N LEU A 39 -1.85 15.11 19.52
CA LEU A 39 -1.52 13.84 18.87
C LEU A 39 -0.52 14.09 17.73
N ARG A 40 0.49 13.23 17.61
CA ARG A 40 1.37 13.16 16.43
C ARG A 40 0.97 11.93 15.64
N GLN A 41 0.50 12.11 14.40
CA GLN A 41 0.08 11.01 13.53
C GLN A 41 1.07 10.88 12.37
N ARG A 42 1.48 9.65 12.04
CA ARG A 42 2.20 9.34 10.80
C ARG A 42 1.15 9.00 9.73
N ARG A 43 1.15 9.73 8.63
CA ARG A 43 0.31 9.48 7.45
C ARG A 43 1.18 9.56 6.19
N LEU A 44 0.72 8.93 5.11
CA LEU A 44 1.31 9.14 3.78
C LEU A 44 1.26 10.63 3.45
N HIS A 45 2.36 11.17 2.94
CA HIS A 45 2.58 12.61 2.75
C HIS A 45 1.44 13.26 1.96
N CYS A 46 0.97 12.62 0.91
CA CYS A 46 -0.08 13.13 0.02
C CYS A 46 -1.46 13.24 0.70
N GLY A 47 -1.71 12.49 1.77
CA GLY A 47 -2.95 12.59 2.55
C GLY A 47 -2.92 13.67 3.65
N LEU A 48 -1.81 14.40 3.80
CA LEU A 48 -1.64 15.44 4.84
C LEU A 48 -1.88 16.86 4.33
N HIS A 49 -1.81 17.09 3.02
CA HIS A 49 -1.93 18.43 2.43
C HIS A 49 -3.23 19.13 2.82
N VAL A 50 -4.37 18.42 2.78
CA VAL A 50 -5.68 18.96 3.15
C VAL A 50 -5.73 19.50 4.58
N GLY A 51 -5.08 18.83 5.54
CA GLY A 51 -5.04 19.27 6.94
C GLY A 51 -3.96 20.32 7.23
N MET A 52 -2.90 20.38 6.42
CA MET A 52 -1.88 21.41 6.51
C MET A 52 -2.39 22.74 5.97
N ASP A 53 -3.11 22.71 4.84
CA ASP A 53 -3.75 23.88 4.22
C ASP A 53 -4.82 24.50 5.12
N SER A 54 -5.56 23.68 5.88
CA SER A 54 -6.56 24.15 6.84
C SER A 54 -5.95 24.70 8.15
N GLY A 55 -4.64 24.53 8.36
CA GLY A 55 -3.95 24.91 9.60
C GLY A 55 -4.22 23.97 10.79
N GLU A 56 -4.94 22.88 10.57
CA GLU A 56 -5.36 21.92 11.59
C GLU A 56 -4.21 21.01 12.05
N VAL A 57 -3.24 20.75 11.16
CA VAL A 57 -2.03 19.99 11.47
C VAL A 57 -0.77 20.73 11.05
N LYS A 58 0.30 20.58 11.84
CA LYS A 58 1.63 21.12 11.54
C LYS A 58 2.57 19.98 11.15
N PHE A 59 3.29 20.14 10.06
CA PHE A 59 4.35 19.21 9.67
C PHE A 59 5.52 19.28 10.66
N ILE A 60 5.90 18.13 11.22
CA ILE A 60 7.00 18.02 12.21
C ILE A 60 8.21 17.31 11.60
N GLY A 61 8.03 16.51 10.54
CA GLY A 61 9.09 15.82 9.83
C GLY A 61 8.58 14.65 8.98
N SER A 62 9.40 14.20 8.04
CA SER A 62 9.17 13.00 7.23
C SER A 62 10.23 11.95 7.53
N GLN A 63 9.83 10.69 7.52
CA GLN A 63 10.73 9.54 7.60
C GLN A 63 10.32 8.60 6.47
N PRO A 64 11.09 8.51 5.37
CA PRO A 64 10.81 7.52 4.34
C PRO A 64 10.93 6.11 4.95
N THR A 65 10.04 5.21 4.57
CA THR A 65 10.16 3.81 4.97
C THR A 65 11.38 3.21 4.25
N PRO A 66 12.22 2.43 4.94
CA PRO A 66 13.39 1.81 4.30
C PRO A 66 13.02 0.64 3.37
N TRP A 67 11.77 0.15 3.44
CA TRP A 67 11.21 -0.92 2.61
C TRP A 67 10.12 -0.43 1.65
N GLU A 68 9.71 -1.28 0.69
CA GLU A 68 8.65 -0.95 -0.28
C GLU A 68 7.32 -0.69 0.43
N SER A 69 6.64 0.41 0.07
CA SER A 69 5.44 0.84 0.78
C SER A 69 4.19 -0.01 0.49
N TRP A 70 4.23 -0.85 -0.55
CA TRP A 70 3.08 -1.61 -1.02
C TRP A 70 3.47 -3.03 -1.42
N MET A 71 2.66 -4.00 -0.99
CA MET A 71 2.83 -5.43 -1.25
C MET A 71 1.48 -6.05 -1.59
N ILE A 72 1.47 -7.04 -2.47
CA ILE A 72 0.27 -7.82 -2.80
C ILE A 72 0.26 -9.05 -1.90
N ALA A 73 -0.76 -9.17 -1.06
CA ALA A 73 -0.94 -10.31 -0.17
C ALA A 73 -2.28 -11.00 -0.44
N ALA A 74 -2.31 -12.32 -0.34
CA ALA A 74 -3.51 -13.14 -0.46
C ALA A 74 -3.56 -14.12 0.73
N SER A 75 -4.76 -14.34 1.28
CA SER A 75 -4.97 -15.30 2.36
C SER A 75 -5.42 -16.65 1.80
N PRO A 76 -4.64 -17.73 1.98
CA PRO A 76 -5.04 -19.08 1.56
C PRO A 76 -6.33 -19.57 2.22
N GLU A 77 -6.65 -19.08 3.42
CA GLU A 77 -7.78 -19.56 4.22
C GLU A 77 -9.09 -18.83 3.91
N LEU A 78 -9.02 -17.62 3.34
CA LEU A 78 -10.20 -16.75 3.15
C LEU A 78 -10.62 -16.61 1.68
N VAL A 79 -9.81 -17.13 0.75
CA VAL A 79 -10.05 -17.00 -0.68
C VAL A 79 -10.27 -18.39 -1.26
N ASP A 80 -11.22 -18.49 -2.19
CA ASP A 80 -11.48 -19.72 -2.93
C ASP A 80 -10.17 -20.28 -3.51
N PRO A 81 -9.82 -21.55 -3.21
CA PRO A 81 -8.61 -22.19 -3.75
C PRO A 81 -8.52 -22.12 -5.28
N GLU A 82 -9.66 -22.10 -5.98
CA GLU A 82 -9.70 -21.99 -7.43
C GLU A 82 -9.23 -20.60 -7.91
N LEU A 83 -9.46 -19.54 -7.13
CA LEU A 83 -8.97 -18.19 -7.42
C LEU A 83 -7.49 -18.02 -7.08
N LEU A 84 -6.99 -18.78 -6.11
CA LEU A 84 -5.58 -18.82 -5.71
C LEU A 84 -4.73 -19.78 -6.56
N ALA A 85 -5.32 -20.42 -7.57
CA ALA A 85 -4.57 -21.26 -8.51
C ALA A 85 -3.38 -20.47 -9.09
N PRO A 86 -2.15 -21.02 -9.07
CA PRO A 86 -0.95 -20.28 -9.48
C PRO A 86 -1.05 -19.63 -10.86
N GLU A 87 -1.69 -20.31 -11.82
CA GLU A 87 -1.91 -19.79 -13.17
C GLU A 87 -2.80 -18.54 -13.21
N LYS A 88 -3.86 -18.50 -12.37
CA LYS A 88 -4.73 -17.31 -12.28
C LYS A 88 -4.01 -16.15 -11.61
N LEU A 89 -3.22 -16.42 -10.57
CA LEU A 89 -2.44 -15.40 -9.88
C LEU A 89 -1.35 -14.83 -10.80
N ARG A 90 -0.62 -15.67 -11.53
CA ARG A 90 0.36 -15.22 -12.55
C ARG A 90 -0.29 -14.39 -13.64
N LEU A 91 -1.47 -14.80 -14.12
CA LEU A 91 -2.24 -14.02 -15.11
C LEU A 91 -2.66 -12.66 -14.55
N PHE A 92 -3.13 -12.60 -13.31
CA PHE A 92 -3.47 -11.35 -12.62
C PHE A 92 -2.25 -10.42 -12.53
N LEU A 93 -1.12 -10.92 -12.03
CA LEU A 93 0.12 -10.15 -11.91
C LEU A 93 0.61 -9.65 -13.28
N SER A 94 0.54 -10.48 -14.33
CA SER A 94 0.90 -10.05 -15.70
C SER A 94 -0.01 -8.94 -16.24
N LYS A 95 -1.32 -9.00 -15.95
CA LYS A 95 -2.24 -7.92 -16.34
C LYS A 95 -1.97 -6.64 -15.54
N LEU A 96 -1.66 -6.78 -14.26
CA LEU A 96 -1.29 -5.66 -13.40
C LEU A 96 0.00 -5.00 -13.88
N ASP A 97 1.01 -5.78 -14.23
CA ASP A 97 2.25 -5.28 -14.84
C ASP A 97 1.92 -4.41 -16.06
N LYS A 98 1.09 -4.90 -16.99
CA LYS A 98 0.69 -4.12 -18.17
C LYS A 98 0.01 -2.79 -17.81
N SER A 99 -0.89 -2.79 -16.82
CA SER A 99 -1.54 -1.57 -16.36
C SER A 99 -0.56 -0.60 -15.71
N ILE A 100 0.39 -1.09 -14.92
CA ILE A 100 1.45 -0.29 -14.31
C ILE A 100 2.34 0.34 -15.36
N HIS A 101 2.76 -0.41 -16.39
CA HIS A 101 3.58 0.13 -17.47
C HIS A 101 2.83 1.17 -18.30
N ARG A 102 1.53 0.97 -18.54
CA ARG A 102 0.69 1.95 -19.22
C ARG A 102 0.58 3.25 -18.42
N PHE A 103 0.43 3.14 -17.10
CA PHE A 103 0.36 4.29 -16.20
C PHE A 103 1.72 5.00 -16.07
N GLY A 104 2.82 4.25 -16.03
CA GLY A 104 4.18 4.75 -15.91
C GLY A 104 4.88 4.26 -14.64
N THR A 105 6.04 3.62 -14.81
CA THR A 105 6.84 3.00 -13.73
C THR A 105 7.80 3.96 -13.05
N GLU A 106 8.34 4.92 -13.80
CA GLU A 106 9.38 5.84 -13.34
C GLU A 106 8.79 7.07 -12.64
N LEU A 107 9.66 7.80 -11.94
CA LEU A 107 9.31 9.06 -11.28
C LEU A 107 8.99 10.13 -12.32
N GLY A 108 7.87 10.84 -12.16
CA GLY A 108 7.49 11.91 -13.06
C GLY A 108 5.98 12.07 -13.19
N ILE A 109 5.57 13.19 -13.79
CA ILE A 109 4.17 13.43 -14.09
C ILE A 109 3.79 12.51 -15.26
N ARG A 110 2.71 11.77 -15.06
CA ARG A 110 2.16 10.83 -16.06
C ARG A 110 1.26 11.58 -17.03
N SER A 111 0.45 10.86 -17.80
CA SER A 111 -0.40 11.50 -18.79
C SER A 111 -1.39 12.49 -18.14
N PRO A 112 -1.78 13.59 -18.81
CA PRO A 112 -2.83 14.48 -18.30
C PRO A 112 -4.14 13.74 -18.00
N GLU A 113 -4.43 12.68 -18.75
CA GLU A 113 -5.58 11.81 -18.54
C GLU A 113 -5.49 11.07 -17.20
N ASP A 114 -4.30 10.61 -16.81
CA ASP A 114 -4.06 9.96 -15.51
C ASP A 114 -4.22 10.94 -14.35
N VAL A 115 -3.73 12.18 -14.51
CA VAL A 115 -3.90 13.24 -13.50
C VAL A 115 -5.38 13.51 -13.30
N LYS A 116 -6.12 13.74 -14.38
CA LYS A 116 -7.56 14.00 -14.34
C LYS A 116 -8.34 12.84 -13.74
N TYR A 117 -8.01 11.60 -14.12
CA TYR A 117 -8.63 10.41 -13.55
C TYR A 117 -8.48 10.37 -12.02
N ILE A 118 -7.29 10.66 -11.50
CA ILE A 118 -7.03 10.64 -10.06
C ILE A 118 -7.74 11.79 -9.35
N GLN A 119 -7.77 12.99 -9.93
CA GLN A 119 -8.55 14.11 -9.40
C GLN A 119 -10.03 13.75 -9.29
N ASP A 120 -10.61 13.22 -10.36
CA ASP A 120 -12.04 12.89 -10.41
C ASP A 120 -12.40 11.73 -9.48
N LYS A 121 -11.51 10.74 -9.33
CA LYS A 121 -11.75 9.55 -8.50
C LYS A 121 -11.48 9.76 -7.02
N PHE A 122 -10.46 10.52 -6.67
CA PHE A 122 -10.02 10.69 -5.28
C PHE A 122 -10.28 12.11 -4.74
N HIS A 123 -10.92 12.96 -5.54
CA HIS A 123 -11.26 14.35 -5.20
C HIS A 123 -10.05 15.16 -4.69
N GLN A 124 -8.89 14.93 -5.32
CA GLN A 124 -7.63 15.60 -4.99
C GLN A 124 -7.38 16.80 -5.89
N LYS A 125 -6.65 17.80 -5.38
CA LYS A 125 -6.21 18.95 -6.18
C LYS A 125 -5.19 18.51 -7.24
N GLU A 126 -5.14 19.23 -8.36
CA GLU A 126 -4.23 18.86 -9.47
C GLU A 126 -2.77 18.89 -9.05
N GLU A 127 -2.43 19.91 -8.25
CA GLU A 127 -1.09 20.20 -7.76
C GLU A 127 -0.59 19.05 -6.88
N ASP A 128 -1.44 18.59 -5.95
CA ASP A 128 -1.13 17.50 -5.02
C ASP A 128 -0.96 16.17 -5.77
N VAL A 129 -1.79 15.91 -6.80
CA VAL A 129 -1.66 14.73 -7.65
C VAL A 129 -0.34 14.75 -8.42
N LYS A 130 0.03 15.90 -9.00
CA LYS A 130 1.31 16.06 -9.71
C LYS A 130 2.51 15.92 -8.78
N GLU A 131 2.42 16.44 -7.57
CA GLU A 131 3.47 16.29 -6.56
C GLU A 131 3.63 14.83 -6.13
N TRP A 132 2.52 14.14 -5.85
CA TRP A 132 2.51 12.70 -5.58
C TRP A 132 3.15 11.90 -6.71
N MET A 133 2.79 12.18 -7.97
CA MET A 133 3.31 11.46 -9.13
C MET A 133 4.84 11.54 -9.25
N LYS A 134 5.44 12.67 -8.85
CA LYS A 134 6.90 12.85 -8.84
C LYS A 134 7.60 12.00 -7.78
N GLY A 135 6.90 11.61 -6.71
CA GLY A 135 7.46 10.85 -5.59
C GLY A 135 7.16 9.35 -5.62
N VAL A 136 6.31 8.88 -6.54
CA VAL A 136 5.87 7.48 -6.62
C VAL A 136 6.47 6.75 -7.81
N SER A 137 7.17 5.65 -7.52
CA SER A 137 7.63 4.66 -8.50
C SER A 137 6.91 3.34 -8.29
N TYR A 138 6.82 2.55 -9.36
CA TYR A 138 6.20 1.22 -9.33
C TYR A 138 7.20 0.15 -9.77
N PRO A 139 7.07 -1.09 -9.26
CA PRO A 139 7.91 -2.19 -9.72
C PRO A 139 7.67 -2.48 -11.20
N LYS A 140 8.75 -2.82 -11.91
CA LYS A 140 8.68 -3.25 -13.33
C LYS A 140 8.05 -4.63 -13.47
N LYS A 141 8.10 -5.45 -12.42
CA LYS A 141 7.53 -6.79 -12.40
C LYS A 141 6.97 -7.06 -11.01
N THR A 142 5.67 -7.24 -10.93
CA THR A 142 4.94 -7.48 -9.67
C THR A 142 5.08 -8.91 -9.16
N HIS A 143 5.61 -9.82 -9.99
CA HIS A 143 5.92 -11.21 -9.63
C HIS A 143 7.37 -11.41 -9.18
N GLU A 144 8.16 -10.35 -9.02
CA GLU A 144 9.53 -10.43 -8.53
C GLU A 144 9.66 -9.66 -7.20
N ILE A 145 10.38 -10.24 -6.23
CA ILE A 145 10.67 -9.60 -4.95
C ILE A 145 12.13 -9.81 -4.55
N SER A 146 12.78 -8.77 -4.03
CA SER A 146 14.15 -8.89 -3.52
C SER A 146 14.18 -9.63 -2.18
N GLN A 147 15.05 -10.65 -2.09
CA GLN A 147 15.34 -11.33 -0.84
C GLN A 147 15.96 -10.36 0.18
N LYS A 148 16.79 -9.43 -0.29
CA LYS A 148 17.42 -8.42 0.55
C LYS A 148 16.36 -7.55 1.21
N THR A 149 15.36 -7.07 0.48
CA THR A 149 14.32 -6.24 1.11
C THR A 149 13.51 -7.01 2.16
N LEU A 150 13.20 -8.28 1.92
CA LEU A 150 12.54 -9.14 2.91
C LEU A 150 13.38 -9.26 4.19
N GLN A 151 14.68 -9.51 4.05
CA GLN A 151 15.61 -9.63 5.17
C GLN A 151 15.76 -8.32 5.95
N GLU A 152 15.93 -7.20 5.25
CA GLU A 152 16.03 -5.86 5.85
C GLU A 152 14.74 -5.49 6.58
N THR A 153 13.57 -5.77 6.00
CA THR A 153 12.27 -5.50 6.63
C THR A 153 12.10 -6.31 7.92
N VAL A 154 12.39 -7.62 7.90
CA VAL A 154 12.29 -8.47 9.11
C VAL A 154 13.29 -8.03 10.18
N LYS A 155 14.51 -7.67 9.78
CA LYS A 155 15.53 -7.14 10.69
C LYS A 155 15.08 -5.84 11.34
N ASP A 156 14.62 -4.87 10.57
CA ASP A 156 14.20 -3.56 11.07
C ASP A 156 12.98 -3.67 11.98
N LEU A 157 12.00 -4.50 11.62
CA LEU A 157 10.84 -4.79 12.47
C LEU A 157 11.23 -5.54 13.76
N GLY A 158 12.27 -6.38 13.71
CA GLY A 158 12.87 -7.02 14.88
C GLY A 158 13.54 -6.00 15.81
N LEU A 159 14.38 -5.12 15.25
CA LEU A 159 15.04 -4.03 16.00
C LEU A 159 14.03 -3.05 16.61
N ALA A 160 12.91 -2.80 15.92
CA ALA A 160 11.81 -1.99 16.43
C ALA A 160 10.96 -2.69 17.51
N GLY A 161 11.22 -3.97 17.80
CA GLY A 161 10.47 -4.76 18.78
C GLY A 161 9.07 -5.17 18.32
N VAL A 162 8.75 -5.04 17.03
CA VAL A 162 7.46 -5.46 16.46
C VAL A 162 7.43 -6.97 16.26
N ILE A 163 8.53 -7.54 15.76
CA ILE A 163 8.72 -8.99 15.67
C ILE A 163 9.58 -9.43 16.85
N LEU A 164 8.97 -10.13 17.80
CA LEU A 164 9.64 -10.52 19.05
C LEU A 164 10.84 -11.46 18.84
N ASP A 165 10.80 -12.27 17.77
CA ASP A 165 11.87 -13.21 17.44
C ASP A 165 12.10 -13.23 15.92
N ALA A 166 12.74 -12.16 15.43
CA ALA A 166 13.07 -12.02 14.00
C ALA A 166 13.96 -13.15 13.48
N SER A 167 14.76 -13.79 14.34
CA SER A 167 15.60 -14.94 13.98
C SER A 167 14.81 -16.20 13.61
N LYS A 168 13.54 -16.31 14.02
CA LYS A 168 12.68 -17.46 13.70
C LYS A 168 11.95 -17.33 12.36
N VAL A 169 11.97 -16.17 11.72
CA VAL A 169 11.29 -15.95 10.45
C VAL A 169 12.11 -16.62 9.34
N VAL A 170 11.50 -17.58 8.64
CA VAL A 170 12.16 -18.30 7.54
C VAL A 170 11.83 -17.61 6.22
N ILE A 171 12.83 -16.94 5.65
CA ILE A 171 12.74 -16.22 4.37
C ILE A 171 13.40 -17.08 3.27
N PRO A 172 12.79 -17.26 2.09
CA PRO A 172 11.50 -16.71 1.67
C PRO A 172 10.27 -17.57 1.99
N ASP A 173 10.47 -18.82 2.40
CA ASP A 173 9.43 -19.87 2.37
C ASP A 173 8.17 -19.56 3.17
N GLN A 174 8.27 -18.82 4.28
CA GLN A 174 7.10 -18.43 5.08
C GLN A 174 6.37 -17.19 4.55
N LEU A 175 7.02 -16.40 3.69
CA LEU A 175 6.56 -15.07 3.29
C LEU A 175 6.15 -14.98 1.82
N VAL A 176 6.70 -15.84 0.97
CA VAL A 176 6.52 -15.77 -0.49
C VAL A 176 6.02 -17.11 -1.01
N ASN A 177 4.91 -17.09 -1.74
CA ASN A 177 4.50 -18.23 -2.54
C ASN A 177 5.39 -18.31 -3.79
N THR A 178 6.39 -19.21 -3.75
CA THR A 178 7.38 -19.40 -4.82
C THR A 178 6.80 -20.02 -6.09
N ASP A 179 5.60 -20.61 -6.02
CA ASP A 179 4.90 -21.08 -7.21
C ASP A 179 4.36 -19.90 -8.04
N VAL A 180 4.19 -18.72 -7.44
CA VAL A 180 3.60 -17.55 -8.09
C VAL A 180 4.64 -16.46 -8.32
N ALA A 181 5.46 -16.17 -7.33
CA ALA A 181 6.42 -15.08 -7.34
C ALA A 181 7.86 -15.61 -7.25
N LYS A 182 8.77 -14.92 -7.94
CA LYS A 182 10.20 -15.21 -7.95
C LYS A 182 10.92 -14.32 -6.96
N VAL A 183 11.76 -14.94 -6.14
CA VAL A 183 12.67 -14.22 -5.25
C VAL A 183 13.97 -13.94 -5.98
N THR A 184 14.39 -12.67 -6.03
CA THR A 184 15.63 -12.21 -6.66
C THR A 184 16.68 -11.91 -5.60
N GLN A 185 17.96 -12.16 -5.92
CA GLN A 185 19.08 -11.91 -4.99
C GLN A 185 19.66 -10.49 -5.08
N THR A 186 19.04 -9.60 -5.85
CA THR A 186 19.42 -8.19 -6.00
C THR A 186 19.20 -7.38 -4.74
#